data_AF-A0A0Q5BHX9-F1
#
_entry.id   AF-A0A0Q5BHX9-F1
#
_cell.length_a   1.000
_cell.length_b   1.000
_cell.length_c   1.000
_cell.angle_alpha   90.00
_cell.angle_beta   90.00
_cell.angle_gamma   90.00
#
_symmetry.space_group_name_H-M   'P 1'
#
loop_
_entity.id
_entity.type
_entity.pdbx_description
1 polymer ?
#
loop_
_entity_poly.entity_id
_entity_poly.type
_entity_poly.pdbx_seq_one_letter_code
_entity_poly.pdbx_strand_id
1 'polypeptide(L)'
;MSVTPEEDAHLRARAEVLEVTVPRLLFESAMNAQVRTDTEWRLVVAELFRASKLLQKTSENMNQLARFANSTGQFPAEAVEAAEEYRRVRRLIEATADRLGGR
;
A
#
# COMPACT_ATOMS: atom_id res chain seq x y z
N MET A 1 19.05 -10.56 -31.83
CA MET A 1 19.78 -10.01 -30.67
C MET A 1 19.38 -10.84 -29.46
N SER A 2 20.34 -11.38 -28.71
CA SER A 2 20.11 -12.16 -27.49
C SER A 2 20.40 -11.30 -26.26
N VAL A 3 19.78 -11.64 -25.14
CA VAL A 3 20.04 -11.01 -23.82
C VAL A 3 21.51 -11.22 -23.46
N THR A 4 22.20 -10.14 -23.07
CA THR A 4 23.57 -10.20 -22.58
C THR A 4 23.63 -10.82 -21.18
N PRO A 5 24.80 -11.32 -20.71
CA PRO A 5 24.91 -11.87 -19.35
C PRO A 5 24.51 -10.88 -18.24
N GLU A 6 24.80 -9.59 -18.43
CA GLU A 6 24.44 -8.54 -17.48
C GLU A 6 22.92 -8.29 -17.45
N GLU A 7 22.28 -8.23 -18.62
CA GLU A 7 20.82 -8.13 -18.72
C GLU A 7 20.11 -9.37 -18.14
N ASP A 8 20.67 -10.57 -18.34
CA ASP A 8 20.13 -11.82 -17.74
C ASP A 8 20.23 -11.81 -16.22
N ALA A 9 21.32 -11.30 -15.65
CA ALA A 9 21.47 -11.13 -14.21
C ALA A 9 20.40 -10.16 -13.64
N HIS A 10 20.16 -9.02 -14.31
CA HIS A 10 19.11 -8.09 -13.92
C HIS A 10 17.71 -8.71 -14.00
N LEU A 11 17.42 -9.46 -15.06
CA LEU A 11 16.14 -10.15 -15.23
C LEU A 11 15.91 -11.19 -14.12
N ARG A 12 16.93 -11.98 -13.75
CA ARG A 12 16.84 -12.95 -12.66
C ARG A 12 16.58 -12.27 -11.32
N ALA A 13 17.34 -11.23 -10.98
CA ALA A 13 17.14 -10.49 -9.73
C ALA A 13 15.73 -9.89 -9.63
N ARG A 14 15.21 -9.35 -10.74
CA ARG A 14 13.86 -8.79 -10.76
C ARG A 14 12.76 -9.85 -10.70
N ALA A 15 12.98 -10.99 -11.35
CA ALA A 15 12.05 -12.12 -11.30
C ALA A 15 11.96 -12.72 -9.89
N GLU A 16 13.10 -12.79 -9.16
CA GLU A 16 13.16 -13.22 -7.75
C GLU A 16 12.33 -12.30 -6.84
N VAL A 17 12.52 -10.98 -6.94
CA VAL A 17 11.74 -10.00 -6.15
C VAL A 17 10.23 -10.09 -6.41
N LEU A 18 9.84 -10.43 -7.64
CA LEU A 18 8.44 -10.56 -8.05
C LEU A 18 7.89 -11.98 -7.87
N GLU A 19 8.70 -12.93 -7.36
CA GLU A 19 8.35 -14.34 -7.17
C GLU A 19 7.82 -15.03 -8.45
N VAL A 20 8.39 -14.68 -9.60
CA VAL A 20 8.04 -15.27 -10.92
C VAL A 20 9.26 -15.81 -11.64
N THR A 21 9.04 -16.56 -12.73
CA THR A 21 10.14 -16.99 -13.60
C THR A 21 10.53 -15.88 -14.59
N VAL A 22 11.78 -15.88 -15.07
CA VAL A 22 12.25 -14.91 -16.08
C VAL A 22 11.38 -14.93 -17.36
N PRO A 23 10.98 -16.09 -17.94
CA PRO A 23 10.08 -16.10 -19.09
C PRO A 23 8.71 -15.47 -18.80
N ARG A 24 8.16 -15.69 -17.59
CA ARG A 24 6.88 -15.10 -17.18
C ARG A 24 6.98 -13.58 -17.05
N LEU A 25 8.04 -13.09 -16.39
CA LEU A 25 8.34 -11.66 -16.27
C LEU A 25 8.43 -10.98 -17.64
N LEU A 26 9.18 -11.57 -18.58
CA LEU A 26 9.35 -11.04 -19.92
C LEU A 26 8.03 -11.02 -20.70
N PHE A 27 7.26 -12.11 -20.63
CA PHE A 27 5.96 -12.19 -21.28
C PHE A 27 4.99 -11.13 -20.74
N GLU A 28 4.85 -11.02 -19.42
CA GLU A 28 3.98 -10.04 -18.78
C GLU A 28 4.42 -8.62 -19.10
N SER A 29 5.73 -8.33 -19.06
CA SER A 29 6.26 -6.99 -19.36
C SER A 29 6.08 -6.61 -20.82
N ALA A 30 6.21 -7.55 -21.75
CA ALA A 30 5.98 -7.33 -23.17
C ALA A 30 4.50 -7.18 -23.53
N MET A 31 3.61 -7.86 -22.79
CA MET A 31 2.15 -7.85 -23.03
C MET A 31 1.41 -6.78 -22.22
N ASN A 32 2.06 -6.13 -21.24
CA ASN A 32 1.45 -5.09 -20.44
C ASN A 32 1.29 -3.80 -21.24
N ALA A 33 0.07 -3.51 -21.66
CA ALA A 33 -0.28 -2.27 -22.37
C ALA A 33 -0.21 -1.01 -21.47
N GLN A 34 -0.14 -1.17 -20.14
CA GLN A 34 -0.01 -0.08 -19.19
C GLN A 34 1.46 0.15 -18.84
N VAL A 35 2.21 0.79 -19.75
CA VAL A 35 3.48 1.41 -19.38
C VAL A 35 3.16 2.61 -18.48
N ARG A 36 3.28 2.43 -17.16
CA ARG A 36 3.17 3.54 -16.21
C ARG A 36 4.47 4.33 -16.21
N THR A 37 4.37 5.63 -16.27
CA THR A 37 5.52 6.54 -16.12
C THR A 37 6.01 6.53 -14.67
N ASP A 38 7.28 6.85 -14.46
CA ASP A 38 7.85 7.06 -13.11
C ASP A 38 7.09 8.13 -12.30
N THR A 39 6.44 9.07 -12.99
CA THR A 39 5.60 10.10 -12.37
C THR A 39 4.31 9.51 -11.81
N GLU A 40 3.59 8.70 -12.60
CA GLU A 40 2.39 8.00 -12.15
C GLU A 40 2.70 7.03 -11.01
N TRP A 41 3.83 6.32 -11.08
CA TRP A 41 4.29 5.45 -10.00
C TRP A 41 4.59 6.22 -8.71
N ARG A 42 5.25 7.38 -8.79
CA ARG A 42 5.50 8.24 -7.63
C ARG A 42 4.21 8.75 -6.99
N LEU A 43 3.18 9.04 -7.79
CA LEU A 43 1.86 9.41 -7.27
C LEU A 43 1.21 8.25 -6.49
N VAL A 44 1.28 7.03 -7.03
CA VAL A 44 0.81 5.81 -6.34
C VAL A 44 1.51 5.63 -4.99
N VAL A 45 2.85 5.73 -4.97
CA VAL A 45 3.65 5.61 -3.75
C VAL A 45 3.28 6.71 -2.73
N ALA A 46 3.08 7.94 -3.19
CA ALA A 46 2.67 9.05 -2.32
C ALA A 46 1.27 8.82 -1.69
N GLU A 47 0.32 8.28 -2.45
CA GLU A 47 -1.01 7.92 -1.94
C GLU A 47 -0.93 6.80 -0.89
N LEU A 48 -0.11 5.77 -1.12
CA LEU A 48 0.14 4.71 -0.13
C LEU A 48 0.74 5.27 1.16
N PHE A 49 1.74 6.16 1.07
CA PHE A 49 2.31 6.82 2.26
C PHE A 49 1.26 7.64 3.04
N ARG A 50 0.35 8.34 2.34
CA ARG A 50 -0.75 9.05 2.99
C ARG A 50 -1.66 8.09 3.75
N ALA A 51 -2.04 6.97 3.16
CA ALA A 51 -2.86 5.95 3.81
C ALA A 51 -2.17 5.35 5.05
N SER A 52 -0.87 5.01 4.95
CA SER A 52 -0.10 4.47 6.07
C SER A 52 -0.03 5.42 7.27
N LYS A 53 0.15 6.74 7.03
CA LYS A 53 0.16 7.73 8.13
C LYS A 53 -1.17 7.81 8.87
N LEU A 54 -2.29 7.68 8.15
CA LEU A 54 -3.61 7.70 8.78
C LEU A 54 -3.90 6.43 9.57
N LEU A 55 -3.46 5.28 9.06
CA LEU A 55 -3.54 4.03 9.80
C LEU A 55 -2.74 4.11 11.10
N GLN A 56 -1.53 4.68 11.05
CA GLN A 56 -0.72 4.91 12.24
C GLN A 56 -1.47 5.75 13.29
N LYS A 57 -2.06 6.89 12.88
CA LYS A 57 -2.85 7.74 13.78
C LYS A 57 -4.04 7.00 14.40
N THR A 58 -4.72 6.16 13.62
CA THR A 58 -5.84 5.35 14.12
C THR A 58 -5.36 4.32 15.15
N SER A 59 -4.24 3.66 14.90
CA SER A 59 -3.62 2.72 15.84
C SER A 59 -3.20 3.42 17.14
N GLU A 60 -2.66 4.63 17.05
CA GLU A 60 -2.34 5.46 18.21
C GLU A 60 -3.60 5.79 19.03
N ASN A 61 -4.69 6.18 18.38
CA ASN A 61 -5.98 6.43 19.04
C ASN A 61 -6.52 5.18 19.74
N MET A 62 -6.49 4.02 19.06
CA MET A 62 -6.91 2.74 19.66
C MET A 62 -6.06 2.37 20.89
N ASN A 63 -4.75 2.60 20.82
CA ASN A 63 -3.86 2.38 21.96
C ASN A 63 -4.17 3.32 23.13
N GLN A 64 -4.55 4.57 22.87
CA GLN A 64 -4.97 5.50 23.92
C GLN A 64 -6.26 5.04 24.59
N LEU A 65 -7.26 4.63 23.80
CA LEU A 65 -8.52 4.08 24.33
C LEU A 65 -8.29 2.82 25.18
N ALA A 66 -7.44 1.90 24.72
CA ALA A 66 -7.10 0.70 25.46
C ALA A 66 -6.46 1.03 26.82
N ARG A 67 -5.50 1.98 26.85
CA ARG A 67 -4.86 2.42 28.10
C ARG A 67 -5.85 3.06 29.06
N PHE A 68 -6.76 3.92 28.55
CA PHE A 68 -7.79 4.55 29.36
C PHE A 68 -8.77 3.53 29.94
N ALA A 69 -9.25 2.59 29.11
CA ALA A 69 -10.18 1.55 29.55
C ALA A 69 -9.53 0.66 30.63
N ASN A 70 -8.25 0.33 30.46
CA ASN A 70 -7.50 -0.44 31.46
C ASN A 70 -7.29 0.32 32.77
N SER A 71 -7.17 1.66 32.74
CA SER A 71 -6.94 2.46 33.96
C SER A 71 -8.23 2.81 34.71
N THR A 72 -9.35 2.94 34.02
CA THR A 72 -10.62 3.43 34.61
C THR A 72 -11.73 2.38 34.68
N GLY A 73 -11.59 1.26 33.96
CA GLY A 73 -12.65 0.28 33.78
C GLY A 73 -13.83 0.79 32.95
N GLN A 74 -13.69 1.94 32.28
CA GLN A 74 -14.74 2.60 31.50
C GLN A 74 -14.27 2.86 30.07
N PHE A 75 -15.18 2.79 29.11
CA PHE A 75 -14.89 3.16 27.73
C PHE A 75 -15.19 4.65 27.53
N PRO A 76 -14.22 5.48 27.09
CA PRO A 76 -14.37 6.92 27.13
C PRO A 76 -15.27 7.43 26.00
N ALA A 77 -15.96 8.54 26.26
CA ALA A 77 -16.77 9.25 25.26
C ALA A 77 -15.93 9.77 24.07
N GLU A 78 -14.63 9.98 24.26
CA GLU A 78 -13.67 10.34 23.20
C GLU A 78 -13.49 9.24 22.13
N ALA A 79 -14.00 8.03 22.37
CA ALA A 79 -14.04 6.99 21.34
C ALA A 79 -14.85 7.39 20.09
N VAL A 80 -15.71 8.42 20.19
CA VAL A 80 -16.38 9.03 19.04
C VAL A 80 -15.36 9.57 18.02
N GLU A 81 -14.31 10.24 18.47
CA GLU A 81 -13.26 10.77 17.57
C GLU A 81 -12.47 9.63 16.91
N ALA A 82 -12.18 8.58 17.67
CA ALA A 82 -11.48 7.42 17.14
C ALA A 82 -12.33 6.63 16.12
N ALA A 83 -13.65 6.55 16.34
CA ALA A 83 -14.59 5.97 15.39
C ALA A 83 -14.71 6.82 14.12
N GLU A 84 -14.69 8.15 14.23
CA GLU A 84 -14.66 9.06 13.08
C GLU A 84 -13.36 8.94 12.28
N GLU A 85 -12.21 8.92 12.94
CA GLU A 85 -10.92 8.72 12.27
C GLU A 85 -10.88 7.35 11.59
N TYR A 86 -11.36 6.27 12.24
CA TYR A 86 -11.48 4.96 11.62
C TYR A 86 -12.35 4.99 10.35
N ARG A 87 -13.54 5.60 10.39
CA ARG A 87 -14.40 5.77 9.22
C ARG A 87 -13.70 6.55 8.11
N ARG A 88 -12.93 7.58 8.46
CA ARG A 88 -12.14 8.39 7.52
C ARG A 88 -11.03 7.57 6.86
N VAL A 89 -10.24 6.83 7.64
CA VAL A 89 -9.16 5.97 7.12
C VAL A 89 -9.71 4.89 6.19
N ARG A 90 -10.81 4.23 6.60
CA ARG A 90 -11.49 3.23 5.77
C ARG A 90 -11.87 3.81 4.41
N ARG A 91 -12.56 4.95 4.37
CA ARG A 91 -12.96 5.61 3.11
C ARG A 91 -11.77 5.97 2.23
N LEU A 92 -10.66 6.41 2.83
CA LEU A 92 -9.47 6.75 2.05
C LEU A 92 -8.80 5.50 1.47
N ILE A 93 -8.74 4.40 2.21
CA ILE A 93 -8.21 3.12 1.73
C ILE A 93 -9.06 2.60 0.58
N GLU A 94 -10.38 2.58 0.71
CA GLU A 94 -11.32 2.21 -0.36
C GLU A 94 -11.07 3.06 -1.61
N ALA A 95 -11.07 4.39 -1.47
CA ALA A 95 -10.84 5.30 -2.60
C ALA A 95 -9.43 5.15 -3.23
N THR A 96 -8.42 4.80 -2.43
CA THR A 96 -7.07 4.55 -2.94
C THR A 96 -7.02 3.23 -3.70
N ALA A 97 -7.67 2.18 -3.20
CA ALA A 97 -7.77 0.90 -3.90
C ALA A 97 -8.48 1.05 -5.25
N ASP A 98 -9.57 1.82 -5.32
CA ASP A 98 -10.28 2.12 -6.57
C ASP A 98 -9.35 2.82 -7.59
N ARG A 99 -8.65 3.89 -7.15
CA ARG A 99 -7.67 4.62 -7.98
C ARG A 99 -6.56 3.72 -8.52
N LEU A 100 -6.07 2.76 -7.71
CA LEU A 100 -4.99 1.86 -8.10
C LEU A 100 -5.46 0.71 -9.01
N GLY A 101 -6.68 0.23 -8.78
CA GLY A 101 -7.34 -0.83 -9.55
C GLY A 101 -7.91 -0.37 -10.89
N GLY A 102 -7.91 0.93 -11.17
CA GLY A 102 -8.42 1.50 -12.43
C GLY A 102 -9.94 1.37 -12.58
N ARG A 103 -10.68 1.37 -11.46
CA ARG A 103 -12.15 1.39 -11.43
C ARG A 103 -12.67 2.78 -11.05
#